data_AF-X6KSM2-F1
#
_entry.id   AF-X6KSM2-F1
#
_cell.length_a   1.000
_cell.length_b   1.000
_cell.length_c   1.000
_cell.angle_alpha   90.00
_cell.angle_beta   90.00
_cell.angle_gamma   90.00
#
_symmetry.space_group_name_H-M   'P 1'
#
loop_
_entity.id
_entity.type
_entity.pdbx_description
1 polymer ?
#
loop_
_entity_poly.entity_id
_entity_poly.type
_entity_poly.pdbx_seq_one_letter_code
_entity_poly.pdbx_strand_id
1 'polypeptide(L)' 'MRFETYEAVMIEARDVSVAMGGKRIVANVDFVARPGQIAAIAGPNGSGKTTFLKALSGDLASTGTVANDRDLSR' A
#
# COMPACT_ATOMS: atom_id res chain seq x y z
N MET A 1 12.32 25.43 21.99
CA MET A 1 11.54 25.22 20.75
C MET A 1 12.09 23.96 20.11
N ARG A 2 11.43 22.82 20.29
CA ARG A 2 11.86 21.54 19.70
C ARG A 2 11.12 21.40 18.38
N PHE A 3 11.85 21.33 17.28
CA PHE A 3 11.27 20.95 16.00
C PHE A 3 11.09 19.43 16.06
N GLU A 4 9.84 18.96 16.18
CA GLU A 4 9.51 17.58 15.82
C GLU A 4 9.68 17.48 14.31
N THR A 5 10.76 16.81 13.88
CA THR A 5 10.88 16.34 12.50
C THR A 5 9.77 15.32 12.27
N TYR A 6 8.75 15.72 11.52
CA TYR A 6 7.75 14.80 11.01
C TYR A 6 8.46 13.90 10.00
N GLU A 7 8.88 12.71 10.42
CA GLU A 7 9.38 11.66 9.54
C GLU A 7 8.20 11.17 8.70
N ALA A 8 7.81 11.97 7.71
CA ALA A 8 6.67 11.68 6.86
C ALA A 8 6.87 10.28 6.24
N VAL A 9 5.94 9.38 6.49
CA VAL A 9 5.78 8.17 5.68
C VAL A 9 4.63 8.47 4.75
N MET A 10 4.87 8.52 3.44
CA MET A 10 3.80 8.92 2.52
C MET A 10 2.78 7.79 2.33
N ILE A 11 3.23 6.52 2.28
CA ILE A 11 2.37 5.31 2.24
C ILE A 11 3.04 4.17 3.01
N GLU A 12 2.31 3.54 3.93
CA GLU A 12 2.69 2.33 4.65
C GLU A 12 1.57 1.29 4.54
N ALA A 13 1.94 0.06 4.19
CA ALA A 13 1.05 -1.08 4.13
C ALA A 13 1.60 -2.21 4.99
N ARG A 14 0.74 -2.82 5.80
CA ARG A 14 1.08 -3.97 6.65
C ARG A 14 0.08 -5.09 6.44
N ASP A 15 0.61 -6.27 6.19
CA ASP A 15 -0.13 -7.52 6.00
C ASP A 15 -1.26 -7.43 4.97
N VAL A 16 -1.04 -6.65 3.89
CA VAL A 16 -2.09 -6.38 2.92
C VAL A 16 -2.34 -7.62 2.06
N SER A 17 -3.60 -8.07 2.04
CA SER A 17 -4.04 -9.18 1.20
C SER A 17 -5.30 -8.83 0.43
N VAL A 18 -5.42 -9.35 -0.79
CA VAL A 18 -6.57 -9.14 -1.67
C VAL A 18 -7.02 -10.48 -2.24
N ALA A 19 -8.33 -10.75 -2.14
CA ALA A 19 -8.98 -11.90 -2.74
C ALA A 19 -10.05 -11.46 -3.74
N MET A 20 -10.06 -12.08 -4.93
CA MET A 20 -11.06 -11.82 -5.97
C MET A 20 -11.52 -13.16 -6.55
N GLY A 21 -12.84 -13.36 -6.66
CA GLY A 21 -13.40 -14.58 -7.22
C GLY A 21 -12.95 -15.86 -6.51
N GLY A 22 -12.80 -15.81 -5.17
CA GLY A 22 -12.34 -16.94 -4.36
C GLY A 22 -10.84 -17.23 -4.44
N LYS A 23 -10.07 -16.51 -5.25
CA LYS A 23 -8.61 -16.66 -5.36
C LYS A 23 -7.90 -15.53 -4.62
N ARG A 24 -6.87 -15.87 -3.84
CA ARG A 24 -5.94 -14.89 -3.26
C ARG A 24 -5.00 -14.39 -4.37
N ILE A 25 -5.03 -13.08 -4.62
CA ILE A 25 -4.23 -12.42 -5.67
C ILE A 25 -3.00 -11.74 -5.06
N VAL A 26 -3.16 -11.13 -3.89
CA VAL A 26 -2.11 -10.53 -3.07
C VAL A 26 -2.18 -11.18 -1.70
N ALA A 27 -1.04 -11.55 -1.13
CA ALA A 27 -0.97 -12.26 0.14
C ALA A 27 0.11 -11.64 1.04
N ASN A 28 -0.32 -11.11 2.18
CA ASN A 28 0.53 -10.73 3.31
C ASN A 28 1.69 -9.81 2.89
N VAL A 29 1.40 -8.77 2.10
CA VAL A 29 2.43 -7.85 1.58
C VAL A 29 2.62 -6.67 2.52
N ASP A 30 3.86 -6.49 2.95
CA ASP A 30 4.33 -5.27 3.61
C ASP A 30 5.01 -4.34 2.58
N PHE A 31 4.72 -3.04 2.66
CA PHE A 31 5.29 -2.06 1.74
C PHE A 31 5.40 -0.69 2.39
N VAL A 32 6.48 0.03 2.08
CA VAL A 32 6.71 1.39 2.54
C VAL A 32 7.19 2.24 1.37
N ALA A 33 6.50 3.34 1.08
CA ALA A 33 6.97 4.40 0.20
C ALA A 33 7.34 5.64 1.03
N ARG A 34 8.63 5.99 0.99
CA ARG A 34 9.18 7.16 1.69
C ARG A 34 9.05 8.42 0.84
N PRO A 35 8.84 9.60 1.44
CA PRO A 35 8.86 10.87 0.75
C PRO A 35 10.17 11.09 0.00
N GLY A 36 10.08 11.69 -1.19
CA GLY A 36 11.24 11.98 -2.03
C GLY A 36 11.88 10.74 -2.68
N GLN A 37 11.31 9.55 -2.50
CA GLN A 37 11.79 8.32 -3.14
C GLN A 37 10.80 7.80 -4.17
N ILE A 38 11.33 7.20 -5.23
CA ILE A 38 10.55 6.43 -6.19
C ILE A 38 10.59 4.96 -5.74
N ALA A 39 9.44 4.43 -5.37
CA ALA A 39 9.26 3.01 -5.11
C ALA A 39 8.70 2.32 -6.35
N ALA A 40 9.23 1.14 -6.69
CA ALA A 40 8.78 0.34 -7.83
C ALA A 40 8.27 -1.03 -7.36
N ILE A 41 7.18 -1.47 -7.97
CA ILE A 41 6.61 -2.81 -7.76
C ILE A 41 6.80 -3.59 -9.06
N ALA A 42 7.70 -4.57 -9.04
CA ALA A 42 8.08 -5.35 -10.20
C ALA A 42 7.65 -6.82 -10.06
N GLY A 43 7.44 -7.48 -11.20
CA GLY A 43 7.06 -8.90 -11.25
C GLY A 43 6.35 -9.29 -12.55
N PRO A 44 6.15 -10.59 -12.82
CA PRO A 44 5.53 -11.09 -14.04
C PRO A 44 4.10 -10.58 -14.28
N ASN A 45 3.61 -10.68 -15.50
CA ASN A 45 2.21 -10.40 -15.79
C ASN A 45 1.30 -11.35 -14.98
N GLY A 46 0.22 -10.81 -14.42
CA GLY A 46 -0.68 -11.56 -13.55
C GLY A 46 -0.21 -11.76 -12.10
N SER A 47 0.95 -11.22 -11.69
CA SER A 47 1.46 -11.36 -10.31
C SER A 47 0.73 -10.52 -9.25
N GLY A 48 -0.32 -9.80 -9.61
CA GLY A 48 -1.10 -8.98 -8.67
C GLY A 48 -0.61 -7.54 -8.46
N LYS A 49 0.35 -7.03 -9.23
CA LYS A 49 0.88 -5.64 -9.08
C LYS A 49 -0.21 -4.57 -9.13
N THR A 50 -1.03 -4.58 -10.18
CA THR A 50 -2.14 -3.62 -10.33
C THR A 50 -3.20 -3.82 -9.24
N THR A 51 -3.44 -5.07 -8.82
CA THR A 51 -4.34 -5.38 -7.71
C THR A 51 -3.83 -4.79 -6.40
N PHE A 52 -2.54 -4.91 -6.13
CA PHE A 52 -1.91 -4.35 -4.94
C PHE A 52 -1.90 -2.82 -4.98
N LEU A 53 -1.57 -2.19 -6.10
CA LEU A 53 -1.65 -0.74 -6.26
C LEU A 53 -3.07 -0.19 -6.02
N LYS A 54 -4.10 -0.89 -6.49
CA LYS A 54 -5.51 -0.54 -6.21
C LYS A 54 -5.89 -0.69 -4.75
N ALA A 55 -5.31 -1.67 -4.04
CA ALA A 55 -5.50 -1.80 -2.61
C ALA A 55 -4.83 -0.64 -1.85
N LEU A 56 -3.62 -0.25 -2.25
CA LEU A 56 -2.90 0.89 -1.66
C LEU A 56 -3.61 2.24 -1.89
N SER A 57 -4.34 2.39 -3.01
CA SER A 57 -5.12 3.61 -3.30
C SER A 57 -6.51 3.63 -2.67
N GLY A 58 -6.97 2.52 -2.08
CA GLY A 58 -8.33 2.37 -1.56
C GLY A 58 -9.38 2.03 -2.62
N ASP A 59 -9.01 1.87 -3.89
CA ASP A 59 -9.93 1.50 -4.98
C ASP A 59 -10.38 0.04 -4.92
N LEU A 60 -9.71 -0.79 -4.13
CA LEU A 60 -10.02 -2.20 -3.96
C LEU A 60 -9.92 -2.62 -2.49
N ALA A 61 -10.97 -3.26 -1.99
CA ALA A 61 -11.00 -3.77 -0.63
C ALA A 61 -9.85 -4.77 -0.39
N SER A 62 -9.20 -4.61 0.76
CA SER A 62 -8.11 -5.46 1.22
C SER A 62 -8.23 -5.74 2.71
N THR A 63 -7.57 -6.79 3.19
CA THR A 63 -7.30 -6.97 4.62
C THR A 63 -5.96 -6.34 4.99
N GLY A 64 -5.68 -6.23 6.28
CA GLY A 64 -4.47 -5.56 6.78
C GLY A 64 -4.71 -4.06 6.94
N THR A 65 -3.64 -3.27 6.94
CA THR A 65 -3.72 -1.81 7.11
C THR A 65 -2.95 -1.10 6.01
N VAL A 66 -3.55 -0.05 5.47
CA VAL A 66 -2.89 0.92 4.59
C VAL A 66 -3.03 2.29 5.25
N ALA A 67 -1.90 2.92 5.56
CA ALA A 67 -1.82 4.28 6.06
C ALA A 67 -1.17 5.16 4.99
N ASN A 68 -1.69 6.36 4.79
CA ASN A 68 -1.12 7.37 3.92
C ASN A 68 -1.22 8.74 4.60
N ASP A 69 -0.26 9.61 4.33
CA ASP A 69 -0.22 10.95 4.95
C ASP A 69 -1.33 11.88 4.41
N ARG A 70 -1.97 11.47 3.31
CA ARG A 70 -3.25 12.02 2.85
C ARG A 70 -4.32 11.02 3.19
N ASP A 71 -4.88 11.11 4.38
CA ASP A 71 -6.15 10.47 4.67
C ASP A 71 -7.17 10.87 3.57
N LEU A 72 -7.40 9.95 2.63
CA LEU A 72 -8.37 10.08 1.55
C LEU A 72 -9.76 9.64 2.01
N SER A 73 -9.97 9.43 3.32
CA SER A 73 -11.31 9.20 3.86
C SER A 73 -12.14 10.48 3.77
N ARG A 74 -12.84 10.62 2.65
CA ARG A 74 -14.05 11.40 2.51
C ARG A 74 -15.13 10.57 1.84
#